data_AF-A0A925MVT2-F1
#
_entry.id   AF-A0A925MVT2-F1
#
_cell.length_a   1.000
_cell.length_b   1.000
_cell.length_c   1.000
_cell.angle_alpha   90.00
_cell.angle_beta   90.00
_cell.angle_gamma   90.00
#
_symmetry.space_group_name_H-M   'P 1'
#
loop_
_entity.id
_entity.type
_entity.pdbx_description
1 polymer ?
#
loop_
_entity_poly.entity_id
_entity_poly.type
_entity_poly.pdbx_seq_one_letter_code
_entity_poly.pdbx_strand_id
1 'polypeptide(L)'
;MTPPARVQAAIELLDAIILAARDGGAAADTLIARYFKTRRYAGSKDRRAVRALVYDAIRHFGKRPASGRAAILGLARARPELREAFDGGAHGPA
;
A
#
# COMPACT_ATOMS: atom_id res chain seq x y z
N MET A 1 -3.39 -10.02 9.98
CA MET A 1 -2.63 -10.00 8.70
C MET A 1 -1.14 -9.93 9.01
N THR A 2 -0.29 -10.69 8.31
CA THR A 2 1.17 -10.66 8.54
C THR A 2 1.78 -9.35 8.04
N PRO A 3 2.98 -8.94 8.52
CA PRO A 3 3.63 -7.73 8.01
C PRO A 3 3.85 -7.74 6.48
N PRO A 4 4.36 -8.82 5.84
CA PRO A 4 4.42 -8.91 4.38
C PRO A 4 3.07 -8.71 3.69
N ALA A 5 2.01 -9.32 4.22
CA ALA A 5 0.66 -9.15 3.68
C ALA A 5 0.15 -7.70 3.76
N ARG A 6 0.53 -6.95 4.79
CA ARG A 6 0.18 -5.51 4.90
C ARG A 6 0.89 -4.69 3.85
N VAL A 7 2.14 -5.02 3.54
CA VAL A 7 2.89 -4.37 2.47
C VAL A 7 2.27 -4.70 1.11
N GLN A 8 1.95 -5.97 0.86
CA GLN A 8 1.26 -6.39 -0.37
C GLN A 8 -0.07 -5.64 -0.57
N ALA A 9 -0.89 -5.53 0.49
CA ALA A 9 -2.14 -4.79 0.43
C ALA A 9 -1.93 -3.28 0.17
N ALA A 10 -0.87 -2.69 0.73
CA ALA A 10 -0.52 -1.31 0.46
C ALA A 10 -0.08 -1.11 -1.00
N ILE A 11 0.67 -2.06 -1.58
CA ILE A 11 1.05 -2.04 -3.01
C ILE A 11 -0.21 -2.04 -3.89
N GLU A 12 -1.13 -2.98 -3.68
CA GLU A 12 -2.38 -3.07 -4.45
C GLU A 12 -3.21 -1.77 -4.37
N LEU A 13 -3.30 -1.19 -3.16
CA LEU A 13 -4.00 0.08 -2.96
C LEU A 13 -3.31 1.24 -3.66
N LEU A 14 -1.98 1.31 -3.59
CA LEU A 14 -1.22 2.36 -4.25
C LEU A 14 -1.33 2.26 -5.78
N ASP A 15 -1.35 1.06 -6.36
CA ASP A 15 -1.62 0.89 -7.79
C ASP A 15 -2.99 1.45 -8.18
N ALA A 16 -4.04 1.11 -7.43
CA ALA A 16 -5.38 1.66 -7.66
C ALA A 16 -5.42 3.18 -7.51
N ILE A 17 -4.71 3.73 -6.52
CA ILE A 17 -4.63 5.18 -6.26
C ILE A 17 -3.86 5.90 -7.36
N ILE A 18 -2.75 5.33 -7.85
CA ILE A 18 -1.94 5.87 -8.95
C ILE A 18 -2.78 5.96 -10.23
N LEU A 19 -3.55 4.91 -10.52
CA LEU A 19 -4.48 4.87 -11.65
C LEU A 19 -5.59 5.91 -11.50
N ALA A 20 -6.26 5.94 -10.35
CA ALA A 20 -7.31 6.93 -10.09
C ALA A 20 -6.80 8.38 -10.17
N ALA A 21 -5.61 8.65 -9.64
CA ALA A 21 -4.97 9.97 -9.75
C ALA A 21 -4.62 10.33 -11.21
N ARG A 22 -4.38 9.34 -12.09
CA ARG A 22 -4.18 9.58 -13.53
C ARG A 22 -5.47 9.99 -14.23
N ASP A 23 -6.55 9.27 -13.94
CA ASP A 23 -7.76 9.28 -14.76
C ASP A 23 -8.90 10.11 -14.11
N GLY A 24 -8.61 10.88 -13.05
CA GLY A 24 -9.62 11.67 -12.33
C GLY A 24 -10.60 10.83 -11.51
N GLY A 25 -10.16 9.66 -11.04
CA GLY A 25 -10.96 8.69 -10.29
C GLY A 25 -11.16 9.03 -8.81
N ALA A 26 -11.64 8.04 -8.07
CA ALA A 26 -11.98 8.19 -6.65
C ALA A 26 -10.75 8.53 -5.78
N ALA A 27 -11.00 9.29 -4.71
CA ALA A 27 -9.98 9.63 -3.71
C ALA A 27 -9.43 8.38 -2.98
N ALA A 28 -8.21 8.51 -2.46
CA ALA A 28 -7.49 7.40 -1.81
C ALA A 28 -8.24 6.79 -0.62
N ASP A 29 -8.87 7.61 0.22
CA ASP A 29 -9.67 7.16 1.36
C ASP A 29 -10.88 6.32 0.94
N THR A 30 -11.53 6.70 -0.17
CA THR A 30 -12.64 5.97 -0.78
C THR A 30 -12.16 4.62 -1.31
N LEU A 31 -11.02 4.58 -1.99
CA LEU A 31 -10.43 3.33 -2.49
C LEU A 31 -10.02 2.39 -1.33
N ILE A 32 -9.43 2.94 -0.25
CA ILE A 32 -9.12 2.19 0.97
C ILE A 32 -10.39 1.60 1.59
N ALA A 33 -11.47 2.38 1.70
CA ALA A 33 -12.73 1.90 2.25
C ALA A 33 -13.32 0.76 1.40
N ARG A 34 -13.33 0.90 0.07
CA ARG A 34 -13.80 -0.13 -0.86
C ARG A 34 -12.95 -1.40 -0.79
N TYR A 35 -11.63 -1.27 -0.72
CA TYR A 35 -10.68 -2.38 -0.62
C TYR A 35 -10.94 -3.25 0.62
N PHE A 36 -11.16 -2.60 1.78
CA PHE A 36 -11.44 -3.33 3.01
C PHE A 36 -12.88 -3.83 3.14
N LYS A 37 -13.84 -3.29 2.39
CA LYS A 37 -15.22 -3.81 2.36
C LYS A 37 -15.27 -5.27 1.91
N THR A 38 -14.39 -5.68 0.99
CA THR A 38 -14.33 -7.06 0.48
C THR A 38 -13.36 -7.96 1.26
N ARG A 39 -12.48 -7.39 2.09
CA ARG A 39 -11.43 -8.11 2.84
C ARG A 39 -11.73 -8.14 4.34
N ARG A 40 -12.76 -8.92 4.70
CA ARG A 40 -13.29 -9.02 6.08
C ARG A 40 -12.30 -9.60 7.09
N TYR A 41 -11.27 -10.31 6.63
CA TYR A 41 -10.20 -10.84 7.48
C TYR A 41 -9.28 -9.76 8.07
N ALA A 42 -9.27 -8.53 7.50
CA ALA A 42 -8.41 -7.45 7.98
C ALA A 42 -9.06 -6.74 9.19
N GLY A 43 -8.48 -6.93 10.38
CA GLY A 43 -8.94 -6.26 11.61
C GLY A 43 -8.60 -4.77 11.67
N SER A 44 -9.06 -4.07 12.71
CA SER A 44 -8.82 -2.61 12.88
C SER A 44 -7.33 -2.23 12.88
N LYS A 45 -6.48 -3.04 13.52
CA LYS A 45 -5.02 -2.86 13.54
C LYS A 45 -4.40 -3.04 12.14
N ASP A 46 -4.83 -4.04 11.40
CA ASP A 46 -4.35 -4.29 10.03
C ASP A 46 -4.75 -3.14 9.10
N ARG A 47 -6.02 -2.72 9.15
CA ARG A 47 -6.53 -1.58 8.37
C ARG A 47 -5.78 -0.29 8.66
N ARG A 48 -5.46 -0.03 9.93
CA ARG A 48 -4.65 1.12 10.35
C ARG A 48 -3.23 1.04 9.79
N ALA A 49 -2.59 -0.13 9.90
CA ALA A 49 -1.21 -0.32 9.43
C ALA A 49 -1.09 -0.16 7.91
N VAL A 50 -2.00 -0.76 7.14
CA VAL A 50 -2.03 -0.60 5.67
C VAL A 50 -2.30 0.84 5.28
N ARG A 51 -3.28 1.50 5.92
CA ARG A 51 -3.57 2.92 5.66
C ARG A 51 -2.36 3.80 5.94
N ALA A 52 -1.63 3.55 7.03
CA ALA A 52 -0.41 4.27 7.36
C ALA A 52 0.64 4.10 6.27
N LEU A 53 0.93 2.86 5.83
CA LEU A 53 1.86 2.60 4.73
C LEU A 53 1.47 3.33 3.44
N VAL A 54 0.18 3.31 3.07
CA VAL A 54 -0.32 4.00 1.87
C VAL A 54 -0.08 5.50 1.95
N TYR A 55 -0.45 6.15 3.05
CA TYR A 55 -0.27 7.60 3.17
C TYR A 55 1.20 8.00 3.39
N ASP A 56 2.01 7.19 4.08
CA ASP A 56 3.45 7.42 4.20
C ASP A 56 4.10 7.38 2.82
N ALA A 57 3.73 6.40 1.98
CA ALA A 57 4.18 6.34 0.60
C ALA A 57 3.71 7.55 -0.21
N ILE A 58 2.43 7.93 -0.15
CA ILE A 58 1.93 9.12 -0.86
C ILE A 58 2.71 10.39 -0.46
N ARG A 59 2.99 10.58 0.83
CA ARG A 59 3.73 11.76 1.32
C ARG A 59 5.21 11.73 0.98
N HIS A 60 5.80 10.54 0.80
CA HIS A 60 7.22 10.40 0.49
C HIS A 60 7.57 10.85 -0.92
N PHE A 61 6.62 10.81 -1.86
CA PHE A 61 6.87 11.10 -3.27
C PHE A 61 6.35 12.48 -3.69
N GLY A 62 7.24 13.33 -4.19
CA GLY A 62 6.85 14.58 -4.86
C GLY A 62 6.38 14.40 -6.31
N LYS A 63 6.82 13.33 -6.99
CA LYS A 63 6.35 12.91 -8.31
C LYS A 63 5.67 11.56 -8.21
N ARG A 64 4.58 11.37 -8.94
CA ARG A 64 3.84 10.09 -8.94
C ARG A 64 4.77 8.92 -9.32
N PRO A 65 4.89 7.88 -8.48
CA PRO A 65 5.70 6.70 -8.79
C PRO A 65 5.07 5.87 -9.93
N ALA A 66 5.88 5.03 -10.56
CA ALA A 66 5.44 4.20 -11.69
C ALA A 66 4.43 3.10 -11.29
N SER A 67 4.50 2.62 -10.04
CA SER A 67 3.61 1.60 -9.47
C SER A 67 3.59 1.68 -7.95
N GLY A 68 2.65 0.99 -7.33
CA GLY A 68 2.58 0.81 -5.87
C GLY A 68 3.81 0.11 -5.32
N ARG A 69 4.38 -0.85 -6.08
CA ARG A 69 5.66 -1.49 -5.71
C ARG A 69 6.80 -0.47 -5.69
N ALA A 70 6.91 0.36 -6.73
CA ALA A 70 7.92 1.41 -6.77
C ALA A 70 7.75 2.43 -5.63
N ALA A 71 6.50 2.71 -5.24
CA ALA A 71 6.19 3.55 -4.10
C ALA A 71 6.72 2.97 -2.78
N ILE A 72 6.40 1.71 -2.47
CA ILE A 72 6.89 1.07 -1.24
C ILE A 72 8.41 0.93 -1.24
N LEU A 73 9.04 0.55 -2.37
CA LEU A 73 10.49 0.44 -2.45
C LEU A 73 11.22 1.79 -2.29
N GLY A 74 10.63 2.88 -2.77
CA GLY A 74 11.17 4.21 -2.50
C GLY A 74 11.04 4.57 -1.01
N LEU A 75 9.87 4.31 -0.40
CA LEU A 75 9.69 4.50 1.05
C LEU A 75 10.68 3.65 1.87
N ALA A 76 10.99 2.43 1.42
CA ALA A 76 11.95 1.54 2.05
C ALA A 76 13.41 2.05 2.02
N ARG A 77 13.70 3.15 1.32
CA ARG A 77 14.98 3.87 1.45
C ARG A 77 15.06 4.66 2.75
N ALA A 78 13.94 5.22 3.21
CA ALA A 78 13.84 5.91 4.50
C ALA A 78 13.46 4.97 5.65
N ARG A 79 12.85 3.82 5.34
CA ARG A 79 12.38 2.81 6.29
C ARG A 79 12.91 1.41 5.92
N PRO A 80 14.18 1.11 6.24
CA PRO A 80 14.83 -0.13 5.82
C PRO A 80 14.10 -1.40 6.26
N GLU A 81 13.36 -1.36 7.37
CA GLU A 81 12.58 -2.48 7.90
C GLU A 81 11.49 -2.96 6.93
N LEU A 82 11.03 -2.11 6.00
CA LEU A 82 10.07 -2.50 4.98
C LEU A 82 10.65 -3.48 3.95
N ARG A 83 11.97 -3.58 3.83
CA ARG A 83 12.62 -4.53 2.90
C ARG A 83 12.42 -5.98 3.34
N GLU A 84 12.37 -6.23 4.64
CA GLU A 84 12.14 -7.56 5.21
C GLU A 84 10.75 -8.11 4.85
N ALA A 85 9.82 -7.22 4.51
CA ALA A 85 8.47 -7.60 4.08
C ALA A 85 8.40 -8.07 2.61
N PHE A 86 9.47 -7.90 1.81
CA PHE A 86 9.58 -8.44 0.45
C PHE A 86 10.21 -9.83 0.50
N ASP A 87 9.49 -10.76 1.11
CA ASP A 87 9.95 -12.13 1.38
C ASP A 87 9.51 -13.15 0.32
N GLY A 88 8.68 -12.74 -0.65
CA GLY A 88 8.11 -13.64 -1.65
C GLY A 88 7.17 -14.71 -1.08
N GLY A 89 6.75 -14.57 0.18
CA GLY A 89 5.84 -15.51 0.83
C GLY A 89 4.43 -15.47 0.22
N ALA A 90 3.59 -16.45 0.57
CA ALA A 90 2.27 -16.66 -0.04
C ALA A 90 1.33 -15.42 -0.07
N HIS A 91 1.54 -14.47 0.84
CA HIS A 91 0.77 -13.22 0.89
C HIS A 91 1.66 -11.97 0.87
N GLY A 92 2.97 -12.13 0.78
CA GLY A 92 3.94 -11.04 0.71
C GLY A 92 4.29 -10.69 -0.73
N PRO A 93 4.81 -9.47 -0.99
CA PRO A 93 5.40 -9.16 -2.28
C PRO A 93 6.67 -9.97 -2.53
N ALA A 94 6.85 -10.38 -3.79
CA ALA A 94 8.09 -10.97 -4.29
C ALA A 94 9.13 -9.92 -4.72
#